data_AF-A0A946MV80-F1
#
_entry.id   AF-A0A946MV80-F1
#
_cell.length_a   1.000
_cell.length_b   1.000
_cell.length_c   1.000
_cell.angle_alpha   90.00
_cell.angle_beta   90.00
_cell.angle_gamma   90.00
#
_symmetry.space_group_name_H-M   'P 1'
#
loop_
_entity.id
_entity.type
_entity.pdbx_description
1 polymer ?
#
loop_
_entity_poly.entity_id
_entity_poly.type
_entity_poly.pdbx_seq_one_letter_code
_entity_poly.pdbx_strand_id
1 'polypeptide(L)' 'RISIGSQLLTHSGTFALDASDILRNEVSIFVPEGMQYVASKRGKKYYPVLSRAGEKLSPKNRVYFRTSALAETAGYFANE' A
#
# COMPACT_ATOMS: atom_id res chain seq x y z
N ARG A 1 -35.87 4.52 -17.57
CA ARG A 1 -34.83 4.92 -16.58
C ARG A 1 -34.92 3.94 -15.44
N ILE A 2 -33.89 3.16 -15.20
CA ILE A 2 -33.85 2.21 -14.09
C ILE A 2 -32.83 2.74 -13.10
N SER A 3 -33.23 2.84 -11.82
CA SER A 3 -32.33 3.18 -10.72
C SER A 3 -32.06 1.92 -9.90
N ILE A 4 -30.78 1.57 -9.76
CA ILE A 4 -30.32 0.49 -8.88
C ILE A 4 -29.40 1.13 -7.85
N GLY A 5 -29.91 1.33 -6.63
CA GLY A 5 -29.19 2.13 -5.62
C GLY A 5 -28.99 3.58 -6.08
N SER A 6 -27.77 4.10 -5.98
CA SER A 6 -27.38 5.45 -6.46
C SER A 6 -27.11 5.51 -7.97
N GLN A 7 -27.13 4.39 -8.68
CA GLN A 7 -26.75 4.33 -10.09
C GLN A 7 -27.95 4.53 -11.00
N LEU A 8 -27.76 5.40 -12.00
CA LEU A 8 -28.78 5.74 -12.97
C LEU A 8 -28.44 5.15 -14.34
N LEU A 9 -29.28 4.27 -14.88
CA LEU A 9 -29.10 3.74 -16.23
C LEU A 9 -30.18 4.32 -17.17
N THR A 10 -29.74 5.00 -18.22
CA THR A 10 -30.61 5.47 -19.31
C THR A 10 -30.52 4.53 -20.52
N HIS A 11 -31.62 4.43 -21.29
CA HIS A 11 -31.67 3.60 -22.51
C HIS A 11 -30.67 4.06 -23.59
N SER A 12 -30.08 5.25 -23.44
CA SER A 12 -29.04 5.82 -24.32
C SER A 12 -27.62 5.30 -24.03
N GLY A 13 -27.45 4.36 -23.10
CA GLY A 13 -26.13 3.85 -22.69
C GLY A 13 -25.36 4.79 -21.76
N THR A 14 -26.00 5.86 -21.30
CA THR A 14 -25.42 6.80 -20.34
C THR A 14 -25.69 6.30 -18.93
N PHE A 15 -24.67 6.29 -18.09
CA PHE A 15 -24.81 5.94 -16.68
C PHE A 15 -24.12 6.96 -15.79
N ALA A 16 -24.68 7.19 -14.61
CA ALA A 16 -24.12 8.05 -13.57
C ALA A 16 -23.52 7.19 -12.46
N LEU A 17 -22.25 7.45 -12.11
CA LEU A 17 -21.52 6.85 -11.00
C LEU A 17 -20.98 7.97 -10.11
N ASP A 18 -20.79 7.66 -8.83
CA ASP A 18 -20.00 8.53 -7.97
C ASP A 18 -18.53 8.47 -8.39
N ALA A 19 -17.86 9.62 -8.41
CA ALA A 19 -16.45 9.69 -8.81
C ALA A 19 -15.57 8.79 -7.94
N SER A 20 -15.93 8.60 -6.66
CA SER A 20 -15.26 7.70 -5.72
C SER A 20 -15.24 6.24 -6.16
N ASP A 21 -16.21 5.80 -6.97
CA ASP A 21 -16.27 4.42 -7.46
C ASP A 21 -15.19 4.14 -8.52
N ILE A 22 -14.70 5.20 -9.18
CA ILE A 22 -13.75 5.12 -10.30
C ILE A 22 -12.36 5.60 -9.88
N LEU A 23 -12.29 6.64 -9.04
CA LEU A 23 -11.05 7.27 -8.61
C LEU A 23 -10.35 6.43 -7.53
N ARG A 24 -9.69 5.34 -7.96
CA ARG A 24 -8.80 4.55 -7.12
C ARG A 24 -7.41 5.17 -7.10
N ASN A 25 -6.93 5.53 -5.92
CA ASN A 25 -5.54 5.93 -5.72
C ASN A 25 -4.65 4.68 -5.70
N GLU A 26 -4.30 4.17 -6.87
CA GLU A 26 -3.40 3.04 -7.03
C GLU A 26 -1.95 3.49 -6.85
N VAL A 27 -1.25 2.91 -5.87
CA VAL A 27 0.16 3.20 -5.60
C VAL A 27 0.96 1.92 -5.83
N SER A 28 1.65 1.86 -6.96
CA SER A 28 2.61 0.78 -7.24
C SER A 28 3.90 0.99 -6.45
N ILE A 29 4.33 -0.03 -5.70
CA ILE A 29 5.56 0.03 -4.90
C ILE A 29 6.54 -0.99 -5.45
N PHE A 30 7.66 -0.48 -5.97
CA PHE A 30 8.76 -1.33 -6.41
C PHE A 30 9.64 -1.72 -5.22
N VAL A 31 9.71 -3.02 -4.93
CA VAL A 31 10.63 -3.57 -3.94
C VAL A 31 11.90 -3.99 -4.67
N PRO A 32 13.09 -3.48 -4.27
CA PRO A 32 14.35 -3.92 -4.87
C PRO A 32 14.57 -5.42 -4.69
N GLU A 33 15.22 -6.04 -5.68
CA GLU A 33 15.45 -7.49 -5.68
C GLU A 33 16.25 -7.96 -4.45
N GLY A 34 15.83 -9.09 -3.88
CA GLY A 34 16.47 -9.71 -2.71
C GLY A 34 16.19 -9.02 -1.37
N MET A 35 15.34 -7.99 -1.33
CA MET A 35 14.91 -7.36 -0.08
C MET A 35 13.84 -8.21 0.60
N GLN A 36 14.01 -8.47 1.90
CA GLN A 36 13.09 -9.29 2.69
C GLN A 36 12.41 -8.48 3.80
N TYR A 37 12.99 -7.35 4.19
CA TYR A 37 12.46 -6.50 5.25
C TYR A 37 12.34 -5.04 4.82
N VAL A 38 11.38 -4.34 5.43
CA VAL A 38 11.13 -2.92 5.25
C VAL A 38 10.93 -2.26 6.61
N ALA A 39 11.51 -1.08 6.78
CA ALA A 39 11.27 -0.22 7.92
C ALA A 39 10.84 1.18 7.47
N SER A 40 10.37 1.98 8.42
CA SER A 40 10.02 3.38 8.18
C SER A 40 11.13 4.30 8.69
N LYS A 41 11.57 5.28 7.89
CA LYS A 41 12.50 6.35 8.31
C LYS A 41 12.03 7.10 9.57
N ARG A 42 10.72 7.10 9.84
CA ARG A 42 10.11 7.78 11.00
C ARG A 42 9.92 6.87 12.22
N GLY A 43 10.06 5.57 12.03
CA GLY A 43 9.83 4.57 13.08
C GLY A 43 11.12 3.85 13.44
N LYS A 44 11.05 2.99 14.45
CA LYS A 44 12.16 2.11 14.84
C LYS A 44 11.86 0.64 14.60
N LYS A 45 10.72 0.29 14.00
CA LYS A 45 10.33 -1.09 13.73
C LYS A 45 10.58 -1.48 12.28
N TYR A 46 11.03 -2.72 12.07
CA TYR A 46 11.08 -3.34 10.75
C TYR A 46 10.06 -4.47 10.64
N TYR A 47 9.67 -4.79 9.41
CA TYR A 47 8.66 -5.80 9.08
C TYR A 47 9.08 -6.56 7.81
N PRO A 48 8.62 -7.79 7.58
CA PRO A 48 8.75 -8.44 6.28
C PRO A 48 8.11 -7.59 5.17
N VAL A 49 8.68 -7.56 3.96
CA VAL A 49 8.20 -6.68 2.88
C VAL A 49 6.76 -6.96 2.46
N LEU A 50 6.36 -8.24 2.52
CA LEU A 50 5.03 -8.73 2.15
C LEU A 50 4.06 -8.77 3.34
N SER A 51 4.44 -8.19 4.48
CA SER A 51 3.54 -8.10 5.62
C SER A 51 2.56 -6.94 5.46
N ARG A 52 1.33 -7.12 5.96
CA ARG A 52 0.31 -6.07 5.98
C ARG A 52 0.78 -4.80 6.72
N ALA A 53 1.67 -4.93 7.69
CA ALA A 53 2.27 -3.78 8.39
C ALA A 53 3.28 -3.04 7.50
N GLY A 54 4.14 -3.79 6.79
CA GLY A 54 5.06 -3.24 5.79
C GLY A 54 4.34 -2.52 4.65
N GLU A 55 3.22 -3.07 4.17
CA GLU A 55 2.38 -2.47 3.13
C GLU A 55 1.79 -1.10 3.52
N LYS A 56 1.48 -0.91 4.81
CA LYS A 56 0.93 0.36 5.32
C LYS A 56 2.00 1.45 5.45
N LEU A 57 3.28 1.13 5.30
CA LEU A 57 4.33 2.13 5.35
C LEU A 57 4.23 3.06 4.14
N SER A 58 4.23 4.37 4.42
CA SER A 58 4.24 5.40 3.38
C SER A 58 5.44 5.21 2.44
N PRO A 59 5.26 5.17 1.11
CA PRO A 59 6.33 4.87 0.16
C PRO A 59 7.60 5.72 0.35
N LYS A 60 7.44 7.03 0.60
CA LYS A 60 8.55 7.97 0.81
C LYS A 60 9.44 7.65 2.02
N ASN A 61 8.91 6.90 2.99
CA ASN A 61 9.57 6.57 4.24
C ASN A 61 10.10 5.14 4.27
N ARG A 62 9.97 4.35 3.21
CA ARG A 62 10.44 2.96 3.21
C ARG A 62 11.97 2.90 3.15
N VAL A 63 12.55 2.03 3.95
CA VAL A 63 13.95 1.62 3.92
C VAL A 63 13.97 0.10 3.87
N TYR A 64 14.66 -0.49 2.90
CA TYR A 64 14.65 -1.93 2.66
C TYR A 64 15.94 -2.58 3.14
N PHE A 65 15.83 -3.81 3.62
CA PHE A 65 16.94 -4.62 4.08
C PHE A 65 16.84 -6.05 3.54
N ARG A 66 17.98 -6.64 3.20
CA ARG A 66 18.06 -8.04 2.75
C ARG A 66 17.81 -9.04 3.88
N THR A 67 18.27 -8.71 5.09
CA THR A 67 18.16 -9.57 6.27
C THR A 67 17.72 -8.77 7.49
N SER A 68 17.15 -9.45 8.48
CA SER A 68 16.79 -8.86 9.78
C SER A 68 18.01 -8.27 10.49
N ALA A 69 19.14 -8.97 10.46
CA ALA A 69 20.39 -8.53 11.09
C ALA A 69 20.88 -7.17 10.56
N LEU A 70 20.69 -6.89 9.26
CA LEU A 70 21.03 -5.58 8.68
C LEU A 70 20.08 -4.47 9.16
N ALA A 71 18.80 -4.79 9.34
CA ALA A 71 17.84 -3.84 9.92
C ALA A 71 18.20 -3.54 11.38
N GLU A 72 18.58 -4.56 12.16
CA GLU A 72 18.99 -4.42 13.55
C GLU A 72 20.29 -3.62 13.71
N THR A 73 21.28 -3.90 12.86
CA THR A 73 22.52 -3.12 12.81
C THR A 73 22.25 -1.65 12.46
N ALA A 74 21.23 -1.39 11.65
CA ALA A 74 20.77 -0.03 11.33
C ALA A 74 19.90 0.61 12.43
N GLY A 75 19.70 -0.06 13.57
CA GLY A 75 18.99 0.46 14.74
C GLY A 75 17.48 0.25 14.75
N TYR A 76 16.97 -0.65 13.90
CA TYR A 76 15.56 -1.06 13.91
C TYR A 76 15.35 -2.32 14.75
N PHE A 77 14.17 -2.47 15.32
CA PHE A 77 13.78 -3.60 16.16
C PHE A 77 12.70 -4.43 15.45
N ALA A 78 12.75 -5.74 15.65
CA ALA A 78 11.72 -6.64 15.14
C ALA A 78 10.37 -6.24 15.71
N ASN A 79 9.35 -6.20 14.87
CA ASN A 79 7.99 -6.20 15.38
C ASN A 79 7.55 -7.64 15.61
N GLU A 80 7.46 -8.04 16.88
CA GLU A 80 6.76 -9.27 17.30
C GLU A 80 5.31 -9.29 16.83
#